data_AF-A0A940ZZD9-F1
#
_entry.id   AF-A0A940ZZD9-F1
#
_cell.length_a   1.000
_cell.length_b   1.000
_cell.length_c   1.000
_cell.angle_alpha   90.00
_cell.angle_beta   90.00
_cell.angle_gamma   90.00
#
_symmetry.space_group_name_H-M   'P 1'
#
loop_
_entity.id
_entity.type
_entity.pdbx_description
1 polymer ?
#
loop_
_entity_poly.entity_id
_entity_poly.type
_entity_poly.pdbx_seq_one_letter_code
_entity_poly.pdbx_strand_id
1 'polypeptide(L)'
;AAGFLRIRDAANPLDASAVHPESYGVAERMAADLGCAVSDLMTRPDLRARIQLERYVTDTVGLPTLTDILDELAKPGRDPRRQFEAFGFDEGVTKLEDLQPGMSLPGIVTNVTAFGAFVDVGVHQDGLVHVSQLSDHFVKDPTEAVKVGQKVQVTVLEVDLARRRVGLSMRSKPESAAPPRSSTGPEAGRPQPRQASARAQPAPRRQATDWFTLALNKAAQAKARRGTRDDG
;
A
#
# COMPACT_ATOMS: atom_id res chain seq x y z
N ALA A 1 -21.77 16.89 30.15
CA ALA A 1 -20.94 15.80 29.60
C ALA A 1 -20.88 14.67 30.62
N ALA A 2 -21.69 13.62 30.45
CA ALA A 2 -21.88 12.53 31.43
C ALA A 2 -21.60 11.12 30.86
N GLY A 3 -21.25 10.99 29.57
CA GLY A 3 -21.10 9.69 28.90
C GLY A 3 -19.73 8.99 28.99
N PHE A 4 -18.80 9.45 29.85
CA PHE A 4 -17.42 8.93 29.87
C PHE A 4 -17.00 8.25 31.19
N LEU A 5 -17.81 8.35 32.25
CA LEU A 5 -17.50 7.76 33.55
C LEU A 5 -18.28 6.46 33.72
N ARG A 6 -17.58 5.32 33.64
CA ARG A 6 -18.17 3.99 33.83
C ARG A 6 -17.96 3.55 35.27
N ILE A 7 -19.05 3.19 35.95
CA ILE A 7 -19.00 2.67 37.32
C ILE A 7 -19.31 1.17 37.25
N ARG A 8 -18.32 0.33 37.59
CA ARG A 8 -18.55 -1.10 37.78
C ARG A 8 -19.37 -1.26 39.07
N ASP A 9 -20.44 -2.05 39.02
CA ASP A 9 -21.39 -2.29 40.13
C ASP A 9 -22.29 -1.08 40.52
N ALA A 10 -22.71 -0.28 39.54
CA ALA A 10 -23.69 0.78 39.75
C ALA A 10 -25.10 0.23 40.06
N ALA A 11 -25.88 1.01 40.81
CA ALA A 11 -27.28 0.67 41.13
C ALA A 11 -28.17 0.59 39.88
N ASN A 12 -27.83 1.30 38.80
CA ASN A 12 -28.47 1.18 37.50
C ASN A 12 -27.59 0.34 36.55
N PRO A 13 -28.07 -0.80 36.02
CA PRO A 13 -27.30 -1.63 35.09
C PRO A 13 -26.87 -0.89 33.82
N LEU A 14 -27.57 0.18 33.42
CA LEU A 14 -27.21 1.00 32.27
C LEU A 14 -25.94 1.84 32.49
N ASP A 15 -25.56 2.15 33.73
CA ASP A 15 -24.34 2.93 34.02
C ASP A 15 -23.04 2.13 33.75
N ALA A 16 -23.17 0.80 33.62
CA ALA A 16 -22.08 -0.08 33.18
C ALA A 16 -21.98 -0.16 31.64
N SER A 17 -23.01 0.30 30.92
CA SER A 17 -23.03 0.39 29.46
C SER A 17 -22.53 1.78 29.00
N ALA A 18 -22.25 1.95 27.69
CA ALA A 18 -21.97 3.28 27.15
C ALA A 18 -23.23 4.02 26.67
N VAL A 19 -24.42 3.54 27.04
CA VAL A 19 -25.69 4.22 26.74
C VAL A 19 -25.72 5.56 27.48
N HIS A 20 -26.03 6.63 26.75
CA HIS A 20 -26.12 7.96 27.35
C HIS A 20 -27.37 8.07 28.25
N PRO A 21 -27.33 8.80 29.38
CA PRO A 21 -28.50 8.96 30.27
C PRO A 21 -29.76 9.50 29.57
N GLU A 22 -29.57 10.28 28.50
CA GLU A 22 -30.65 10.79 27.63
C GLU A 22 -31.43 9.67 26.92
N SER A 23 -30.80 8.50 26.74
CA SER A 23 -31.37 7.33 26.07
C SER A 23 -31.93 6.28 27.02
N TYR A 24 -31.83 6.48 28.34
CA TYR A 24 -32.33 5.51 29.33
C TYR A 24 -33.83 5.28 29.20
N GLY A 25 -34.61 6.34 28.97
CA GLY A 25 -36.06 6.23 28.79
C GLY A 25 -36.46 5.39 27.58
N VAL A 26 -35.62 5.30 26.55
CA VAL A 26 -35.87 4.45 25.37
C VAL A 26 -35.56 2.99 25.69
N ALA A 27 -34.43 2.72 26.36
CA ALA A 27 -34.05 1.36 26.77
C ALA A 27 -35.04 0.77 27.79
N GLU A 28 -35.53 1.56 28.73
CA GLU A 28 -36.57 1.16 29.68
C GLU A 28 -37.89 0.84 28.98
N ARG A 29 -38.29 1.64 27.98
CA ARG A 29 -39.50 1.36 27.18
C ARG A 29 -39.38 0.07 26.40
N MET A 30 -38.23 -0.17 25.76
CA MET A 30 -37.96 -1.43 25.06
C MET A 30 -38.03 -2.65 26.00
N ALA A 31 -37.55 -2.50 27.24
CA ALA A 31 -37.60 -3.56 28.25
C ALA A 31 -39.04 -3.82 28.71
N ALA A 32 -39.82 -2.75 28.95
CA ALA A 32 -41.22 -2.82 29.34
C ALA A 32 -42.09 -3.49 28.26
N ASP A 33 -41.88 -3.14 26.99
CA ASP A 33 -42.62 -3.73 25.86
C ASP A 33 -42.35 -5.23 25.67
N LEU A 34 -41.18 -5.71 26.11
CA LEU A 34 -40.82 -7.13 26.13
C LEU A 34 -41.12 -7.83 27.47
N GLY A 35 -41.60 -7.09 28.47
CA GLY A 35 -41.89 -7.61 29.81
C GLY A 35 -40.64 -8.12 30.54
N CYS A 36 -39.48 -7.53 30.30
CA CYS A 36 -38.19 -7.94 30.87
C CYS A 36 -37.50 -6.77 31.58
N ALA A 37 -36.47 -7.06 32.37
CA ALA A 37 -35.64 -6.02 32.95
C ALA A 37 -34.62 -5.50 31.91
N VAL A 38 -34.17 -4.26 32.08
CA VAL A 38 -33.13 -3.67 31.22
C VAL A 38 -31.82 -4.48 31.28
N SER A 39 -31.50 -5.07 32.44
CA SER A 39 -30.39 -6.02 32.60
C SER A 39 -30.53 -7.27 31.73
N ASP A 40 -31.76 -7.72 31.47
CA ASP A 40 -32.03 -8.86 30.60
C ASP A 40 -31.72 -8.48 29.16
N LEU A 41 -32.07 -7.25 28.73
CA LEU A 41 -31.69 -6.74 27.42
C LEU A 41 -30.17 -6.64 27.23
N MET A 42 -29.38 -6.53 28.29
CA MET A 42 -27.91 -6.52 28.20
C MET A 42 -27.32 -7.93 28.07
N THR A 43 -27.92 -8.91 28.74
CA THR A 43 -27.40 -10.28 28.81
C THR A 43 -27.97 -11.21 27.74
N ARG A 44 -29.20 -10.95 27.26
CA ARG A 44 -29.96 -11.86 26.39
C ARG A 44 -30.08 -11.32 24.96
N PRO A 45 -29.30 -11.87 24.00
CA PRO A 45 -29.37 -11.46 22.60
C PRO A 45 -30.72 -11.80 21.94
N ASP A 46 -31.39 -12.85 22.41
CA ASP A 46 -32.71 -13.28 21.94
C ASP A 46 -33.79 -12.23 22.19
N LEU A 47 -33.71 -11.49 23.30
CA LEU A 47 -34.66 -10.42 23.59
C LEU A 47 -34.42 -9.20 22.70
N ARG A 48 -33.16 -8.80 22.49
CA ARG A 48 -32.81 -7.69 21.60
C ARG A 48 -33.25 -7.93 20.16
N ALA A 49 -33.09 -9.16 19.66
CA ALA A 49 -33.51 -9.54 18.31
C ALA A 49 -35.03 -9.45 18.08
N ARG A 50 -35.84 -9.43 19.15
CA ARG A 50 -37.29 -9.28 19.08
C ARG A 50 -37.76 -7.82 19.04
N ILE A 51 -36.86 -6.86 19.28
CA ILE A 51 -37.18 -5.43 19.28
C ILE A 51 -37.28 -4.93 17.84
N GLN A 52 -38.42 -4.33 17.51
CA GLN A 52 -38.63 -3.62 16.24
C GLN A 52 -38.33 -2.14 16.45
N LEU A 53 -37.16 -1.69 15.99
CA LEU A 53 -36.63 -0.35 16.23
C LEU A 53 -37.53 0.76 15.68
N GLU A 54 -38.24 0.50 14.60
CA GLU A 54 -39.12 1.46 13.92
C GLU A 54 -40.23 1.99 14.84
N ARG A 55 -40.61 1.21 15.86
CA ARG A 55 -41.64 1.57 16.84
C ARG A 55 -41.20 2.61 17.87
N TYR A 56 -39.89 2.81 18.00
CA TYR A 56 -39.29 3.69 19.00
C TYR A 56 -38.68 4.95 18.40
N VAL A 57 -38.87 5.16 17.09
CA VAL A 57 -38.42 6.38 16.40
C VAL A 57 -39.27 7.56 16.87
N THR A 58 -38.60 8.63 17.27
CA THR A 58 -39.22 9.90 17.64
C THR A 58 -38.56 11.05 16.88
N ASP A 59 -39.11 12.26 16.99
CA ASP A 59 -38.51 13.46 16.39
C ASP A 59 -37.10 13.77 16.94
N THR A 60 -36.78 13.24 18.12
CA THR A 60 -35.49 13.43 18.80
C THR A 60 -34.56 12.22 18.71
N VAL A 61 -35.09 11.02 18.42
CA VAL A 61 -34.34 9.77 18.40
C VAL A 61 -34.61 9.03 17.09
N GLY A 62 -33.63 9.06 16.19
CA GLY A 62 -33.70 8.36 14.90
C GLY A 62 -33.25 6.90 14.96
N LEU A 63 -33.51 6.16 13.88
CA LEU A 63 -33.05 4.78 13.70
C LEU A 63 -31.54 4.56 13.95
N PRO A 64 -30.63 5.47 13.52
CA PRO A 64 -29.20 5.30 13.81
C PRO A 64 -28.92 5.26 15.31
N THR A 65 -29.52 6.18 16.08
CA THR A 65 -29.36 6.26 17.53
C THR A 65 -29.92 5.02 18.22
N LEU A 66 -31.07 4.50 17.77
CA LEU A 66 -31.66 3.28 18.32
C LEU A 66 -30.80 2.04 18.05
N THR A 67 -30.17 1.99 16.87
CA THR A 67 -29.23 0.92 16.52
C THR A 67 -27.99 0.98 17.42
N ASP A 68 -27.44 2.17 17.62
CA ASP A 68 -26.32 2.39 18.53
C ASP A 68 -26.67 1.96 19.97
N ILE A 69 -27.87 2.30 20.46
CA ILE A 69 -28.34 1.89 21.80
C ILE A 69 -28.37 0.36 21.92
N LEU A 70 -28.94 -0.35 20.93
CA LEU A 70 -28.99 -1.82 20.96
C LEU A 70 -27.58 -2.45 20.91
N ASP A 71 -26.68 -1.89 20.12
CA ASP A 71 -25.30 -2.35 20.01
C ASP A 71 -24.52 -2.13 21.30
N GLU A 72 -24.72 -0.99 21.98
CA GLU A 72 -24.13 -0.67 23.29
C GLU A 72 -24.70 -1.57 24.41
N LEU A 73 -26.00 -1.88 24.37
CA LEU A 73 -26.61 -2.88 25.26
C LEU A 73 -26.05 -4.29 25.01
N ALA A 74 -25.75 -4.62 23.75
CA ALA A 74 -25.22 -5.94 23.39
C ALA A 74 -23.78 -6.17 23.82
N LYS A 75 -22.99 -5.10 23.98
CA LYS A 75 -21.58 -5.15 24.36
C LYS A 75 -21.25 -3.97 25.28
N PRO A 76 -21.54 -4.06 26.59
CA PRO A 76 -21.16 -3.00 27.53
C PRO A 76 -19.64 -2.81 27.50
N GLY A 77 -19.21 -1.69 26.91
CA GLY A 77 -17.78 -1.39 26.74
C GLY A 77 -17.17 -1.89 25.43
N ARG A 78 -17.90 -1.80 24.30
CA ARG A 78 -17.26 -1.81 22.98
C ARG A 78 -16.15 -0.76 22.98
N ASP A 79 -14.91 -1.21 22.99
CA ASP A 79 -13.80 -0.37 22.59
C ASP A 79 -13.84 -0.32 21.05
N PRO A 80 -14.17 0.82 20.42
CA PRO A 80 -14.08 0.96 18.97
C PRO A 80 -12.65 0.73 18.43
N ARG A 81 -11.65 0.55 19.30
CA ARG A 81 -10.25 0.27 18.95
C ARG A 81 -9.88 -1.22 18.84
N ARG A 82 -10.82 -2.18 18.95
CA ARG A 82 -10.53 -3.58 18.59
C ARG A 82 -10.76 -3.77 17.09
N GLN A 83 -9.73 -3.88 16.25
CA GLN A 83 -8.74 -4.96 16.25
C GLN A 83 -7.29 -4.43 16.10
N PHE A 84 -6.54 -4.28 17.19
CA PHE A 84 -5.08 -4.42 17.10
C PHE A 84 -4.78 -5.92 17.20
N GLU A 85 -4.82 -6.62 16.05
CA GLU A 85 -4.07 -7.86 15.93
C GLU A 85 -2.61 -7.48 16.17
N ALA A 86 -2.10 -7.88 17.34
CA ALA A 86 -0.68 -7.83 17.65
C ALA A 86 0.02 -8.68 16.57
N PHE A 87 0.57 -7.99 15.59
CA PHE A 87 1.32 -8.59 14.52
C PHE A 87 2.62 -9.07 15.14
N GLY A 88 2.68 -10.36 15.47
CA GLY A 88 3.94 -11.01 15.79
C GLY A 88 4.68 -11.20 14.48
N PHE A 89 5.74 -10.43 14.26
CA PHE A 89 6.80 -10.89 13.37
C PHE A 89 7.25 -12.26 13.90
N ASP A 90 7.52 -13.22 13.02
CA ASP A 90 8.04 -14.53 13.46
C ASP A 90 9.22 -14.30 14.41
N GLU A 91 9.11 -14.77 15.66
CA GLU A 91 10.01 -14.42 16.78
C GLU A 91 11.48 -14.79 16.54
N GLY A 92 11.78 -15.51 15.45
CA GLY A 92 13.12 -15.93 15.05
C GLY A 92 13.79 -15.08 13.96
N VAL A 93 13.10 -14.13 13.32
CA VAL A 93 13.64 -13.37 12.17
C VAL A 93 13.81 -11.90 12.55
N THR A 94 14.98 -11.57 13.09
CA THR A 94 15.31 -10.18 13.52
C THR A 94 16.43 -9.57 12.69
N LYS A 95 17.22 -10.40 11.98
CA LYS A 95 18.34 -9.95 11.17
C LYS A 95 18.13 -10.32 9.71
N LEU A 96 18.75 -9.52 8.85
CA LEU A 96 18.83 -9.78 7.43
C LEU A 96 19.45 -11.17 7.11
N GLU A 97 20.36 -11.63 7.96
CA GLU A 97 21.05 -12.93 7.86
C GLU A 97 20.11 -14.13 8.05
N ASP A 98 18.99 -13.93 8.76
CA ASP A 98 18.00 -14.97 9.02
C ASP A 98 17.05 -15.14 7.82
N LEU A 99 17.08 -14.23 6.84
CA LEU A 99 16.24 -14.30 5.66
C LEU A 99 16.76 -15.31 4.64
N GLN A 100 15.89 -16.22 4.27
CA GLN A 100 16.11 -17.17 3.20
C GLN A 100 15.14 -16.91 2.04
N PRO A 101 15.61 -16.93 0.78
CA PRO A 101 14.74 -16.93 -0.38
C PRO A 101 13.66 -18.03 -0.30
N GLY A 102 12.42 -17.68 -0.61
CA GLY A 102 11.24 -18.55 -0.52
C GLY A 102 10.46 -18.45 0.78
N MET A 103 10.99 -17.78 1.81
CA MET A 103 10.29 -17.59 3.08
C MET A 103 9.16 -16.58 2.92
N SER A 104 7.97 -16.90 3.45
CA SER A 104 6.86 -15.96 3.51
C SER A 104 6.79 -15.33 4.89
N LEU A 105 6.83 -14.00 4.93
CA LEU A 105 6.82 -13.22 6.16
C LEU A 105 5.72 -12.17 6.12
N PRO A 106 5.12 -11.88 7.27
CA PRO A 106 4.17 -10.80 7.37
C PRO A 106 4.99 -9.48 7.49
N GLY A 107 4.62 -8.45 6.71
CA GLY A 107 5.28 -7.13 6.74
C GLY A 107 4.30 -5.94 6.69
N ILE A 108 4.83 -4.74 6.89
CA ILE A 108 4.07 -3.48 6.86
C ILE A 108 4.65 -2.57 5.77
N VAL A 109 3.79 -2.02 4.92
CA VAL A 109 4.20 -1.08 3.87
C VAL A 109 4.67 0.23 4.49
N THR A 110 5.94 0.58 4.34
CA THR A 110 6.53 1.82 4.85
C THR A 110 6.36 2.97 3.87
N ASN A 111 6.50 2.70 2.57
CA ASN A 111 6.43 3.70 1.53
C ASN A 111 6.00 3.10 0.19
N VAL A 112 5.32 3.89 -0.65
CA VAL A 112 4.88 3.49 -1.99
C VAL A 112 5.50 4.45 -3.01
N THR A 113 6.10 3.90 -4.06
CA THR A 113 6.76 4.66 -5.13
C THR A 113 6.23 4.23 -6.49
N ALA A 114 6.49 5.01 -7.54
CA ALA A 114 6.02 4.68 -8.89
C ALA A 114 6.54 3.33 -9.45
N PHE A 115 7.64 2.81 -8.90
CA PHE A 115 8.25 1.55 -9.34
C PHE A 115 7.94 0.36 -8.42
N GLY A 116 7.27 0.59 -7.28
CA GLY A 116 7.03 -0.48 -6.31
C GLY A 116 6.60 0.01 -4.93
N ALA A 117 6.77 -0.85 -3.92
CA ALA A 117 6.51 -0.53 -2.53
C ALA A 117 7.62 -1.05 -1.62
N PHE A 118 7.93 -0.29 -0.59
CA PHE A 118 8.84 -0.69 0.48
C PHE A 118 8.04 -1.30 1.62
N VAL A 119 8.49 -2.48 2.07
CA VAL A 119 7.84 -3.26 3.11
C VAL A 119 8.86 -3.57 4.19
N ASP A 120 8.54 -3.22 5.44
CA ASP A 120 9.29 -3.62 6.62
C ASP A 120 8.79 -4.99 7.09
N VAL A 121 9.72 -5.95 7.15
CA VAL A 121 9.48 -7.32 7.60
C VAL A 121 10.08 -7.58 9.00
N GLY A 122 10.54 -6.55 9.69
CA GLY A 122 11.07 -6.66 11.07
C GLY A 122 12.58 -6.88 11.17
N VAL A 123 13.31 -6.78 10.04
CA VAL A 123 14.78 -7.03 9.97
C VAL A 123 15.62 -5.75 9.97
N HIS A 124 15.04 -4.63 10.41
CA HIS A 124 15.63 -3.27 10.37
C HIS A 124 16.02 -2.75 8.98
N GLN A 125 15.64 -3.47 7.93
CA GLN A 125 15.95 -3.14 6.54
C GLN A 125 14.71 -3.37 5.68
N ASP A 126 14.24 -2.30 5.04
CA ASP A 126 13.09 -2.36 4.14
C ASP A 126 13.41 -3.22 2.91
N GLY A 127 12.50 -4.12 2.57
CA GLY A 127 12.53 -4.85 1.32
C GLY A 127 11.71 -4.14 0.24
N LEU A 128 12.16 -4.26 -1.00
CA LEU A 128 11.48 -3.66 -2.15
C LEU A 128 10.62 -4.70 -2.87
N VAL A 129 9.34 -4.40 -3.00
CA VAL A 129 8.41 -5.11 -3.89
C VAL A 129 8.31 -4.32 -5.19
N HIS A 130 8.75 -4.91 -6.30
CA HIS A 130 8.61 -4.27 -7.61
C HIS A 130 7.13 -4.21 -8.03
N VAL A 131 6.74 -3.23 -8.87
CA VAL A 131 5.33 -3.07 -9.31
C VAL A 131 4.74 -4.35 -9.94
N SER A 132 5.55 -5.12 -10.65
CA SER A 132 5.17 -6.41 -11.25
C SER A 132 5.02 -7.56 -10.24
N GLN A 133 5.42 -7.33 -9.00
CA GLN A 133 5.38 -8.28 -7.89
C GLN A 133 4.37 -7.86 -6.80
N LEU A 134 3.64 -6.74 -6.99
CA LEU A 134 2.60 -6.27 -6.05
C LEU A 134 1.31 -7.11 -6.14
N SER A 135 0.99 -7.62 -7.33
CA SER A 135 -0.24 -8.37 -7.59
C SER A 135 -0.03 -9.37 -8.73
N ASP A 136 -0.93 -10.34 -8.83
CA ASP A 136 -0.99 -11.28 -9.95
C ASP A 136 -1.56 -10.63 -11.23
N HIS A 137 -2.16 -9.45 -11.11
CA HIS A 137 -2.66 -8.65 -12.24
C HIS A 137 -1.74 -7.45 -12.51
N PHE A 138 -1.82 -6.91 -13.73
CA PHE A 138 -1.05 -5.70 -14.10
C PHE A 138 -1.59 -4.49 -13.35
N VAL A 139 -0.76 -3.90 -12.50
CA VAL A 139 -1.06 -2.69 -11.73
C VAL A 139 -0.47 -1.48 -12.44
N LYS A 140 -1.32 -0.53 -12.85
CA LYS A 140 -0.88 0.72 -13.49
C LYS A 140 -0.38 1.75 -12.48
N ASP A 141 -1.04 1.82 -11.32
CA ASP A 141 -0.63 2.68 -10.20
C ASP A 141 -0.47 1.83 -8.93
N PRO A 142 0.74 1.73 -8.35
CA PRO A 142 0.98 0.93 -7.15
C PRO A 142 0.17 1.40 -5.93
N THR A 143 -0.28 2.66 -5.91
CA THR A 143 -1.11 3.24 -4.84
C THR A 143 -2.52 2.63 -4.80
N GLU A 144 -3.00 2.08 -5.92
CA GLU A 144 -4.29 1.36 -5.96
C GLU A 144 -4.16 -0.04 -5.36
N ALA A 145 -2.98 -0.66 -5.46
CA ALA A 145 -2.72 -2.01 -4.96
C ALA A 145 -2.38 -2.03 -3.47
N VAL A 146 -1.59 -1.05 -3.00
CA VAL A 146 -1.10 -1.00 -1.62
C VAL A 146 -1.12 0.42 -1.04
N LYS A 147 -1.34 0.51 0.28
CA LYS A 147 -1.32 1.76 1.05
C LYS A 147 -0.22 1.76 2.09
N VAL A 148 0.33 2.93 2.39
CA VAL A 148 1.28 3.11 3.51
C VAL A 148 0.60 2.70 4.82
N GLY A 149 1.31 1.92 5.64
CA GLY A 149 0.82 1.33 6.89
C GLY A 149 -0.05 0.09 6.71
N GLN A 150 -0.28 -0.37 5.48
CA GLN A 150 -1.01 -1.61 5.23
C GLN A 150 -0.17 -2.82 5.63
N LYS A 151 -0.81 -3.77 6.32
CA LYS A 151 -0.23 -5.08 6.61
C LYS A 151 -0.37 -5.97 5.38
N VAL A 152 0.72 -6.60 4.97
CA VAL A 152 0.81 -7.42 3.76
C VAL A 152 1.59 -8.70 4.03
N GLN A 153 1.24 -9.77 3.32
CA GLN A 153 2.06 -10.98 3.30
C GLN A 153 3.04 -10.88 2.12
N VAL A 154 4.33 -11.05 2.39
CA VAL A 154 5.38 -10.99 1.37
C VAL A 154 6.19 -12.27 1.36
N THR A 155 6.76 -12.61 0.22
CA THR A 155 7.70 -13.72 0.06
C THR A 155 9.06 -13.19 -0.36
N VAL A 156 10.12 -13.65 0.28
CA VAL A 156 11.50 -13.28 -0.03
C VAL A 156 11.91 -13.90 -1.36
N LEU A 157 12.28 -13.08 -2.33
CA LEU A 157 12.80 -13.53 -3.63
C LEU A 157 14.32 -13.68 -3.60
N GLU A 158 15.00 -12.66 -3.10
CA GLU A 158 16.45 -12.57 -3.07
C GLU A 158 16.91 -11.76 -1.86
N VAL A 159 18.09 -12.11 -1.33
CA VAL A 159 18.72 -11.41 -0.21
C VAL A 159 20.16 -11.10 -0.61
N ASP A 160 20.51 -9.82 -0.63
CA ASP A 160 21.87 -9.33 -0.86
C ASP A 160 22.40 -8.74 0.45
N LEU A 161 23.18 -9.55 1.18
CA LEU A 161 23.82 -9.15 2.44
C LEU A 161 24.89 -8.07 2.26
N ALA A 162 25.58 -8.04 1.11
CA ALA A 162 26.64 -7.08 0.85
C ALA A 162 26.08 -5.66 0.65
N ARG A 163 24.93 -5.56 -0.01
CA ARG A 163 24.25 -4.28 -0.28
C ARG A 163 23.11 -3.98 0.70
N ARG A 164 22.82 -4.90 1.63
CA ARG A 164 21.69 -4.83 2.57
C ARG A 164 20.35 -4.62 1.84
N ARG A 165 20.08 -5.44 0.83
CA ARG A 165 18.85 -5.35 0.04
C ARG A 165 18.10 -6.67 0.06
N VAL A 166 16.78 -6.56 0.11
CA VAL A 166 15.87 -7.71 0.02
C VAL A 166 14.88 -7.46 -1.10
N GLY A 167 14.81 -8.38 -2.04
CA GLY A 167 13.74 -8.42 -3.04
C GLY A 167 12.56 -9.18 -2.46
N LEU A 168 11.39 -8.53 -2.45
CA LEU A 168 10.15 -9.10 -1.93
C LEU A 168 9.10 -9.24 -3.04
N SER A 169 8.18 -10.18 -2.89
CA SER A 169 7.01 -10.34 -3.76
C SER A 169 5.74 -10.52 -2.93
N MET A 170 4.65 -9.92 -3.38
CA MET A 170 3.31 -10.12 -2.85
C MET A 170 2.47 -11.09 -3.69
N ARG A 171 3.07 -11.72 -4.71
CA ARG A 171 2.37 -12.67 -5.59
C ARG A 171 2.19 -14.03 -4.93
N SER A 172 1.08 -14.69 -5.29
CA SER A 172 0.75 -16.03 -4.80
C SER A 172 1.74 -17.10 -5.27
N LYS A 173 2.39 -16.88 -6.42
CA LYS A 173 3.46 -17.71 -6.97
C LYS A 173 4.63 -16.82 -7.36
N PRO A 174 5.66 -16.69 -6.50
CA PRO A 174 6.87 -15.97 -6.85
C PRO A 174 7.63 -16.78 -7.90
N GLU A 175 7.49 -16.42 -9.18
CA GLU A 175 8.41 -16.89 -10.20
C GLU A 175 9.73 -16.17 -9.96
N SER A 176 10.71 -16.88 -9.40
CA SER A 176 12.09 -16.40 -9.28
C SER A 176 12.52 -15.88 -10.64
N ALA A 177 12.96 -14.62 -10.70
CA ALA A 177 13.28 -13.94 -11.94
C ALA A 177 14.21 -14.81 -12.82
N ALA A 178 13.63 -15.46 -13.83
CA ALA A 178 14.40 -15.89 -14.97
C ALA A 178 15.03 -14.62 -15.57
N PRO A 179 16.30 -14.66 -15.99
CA PRO A 179 16.96 -13.49 -16.56
C PRO A 179 16.10 -12.93 -17.69
N PRO A 180 16.09 -11.59 -17.90
CA PRO A 180 15.31 -10.98 -18.96
C PRO A 180 15.66 -11.73 -20.23
N ARG A 181 14.65 -12.39 -20.82
CA ARG A 181 14.80 -12.98 -22.15
C ARG A 181 15.28 -11.85 -23.03
N SER A 182 16.54 -11.94 -23.43
CA SER A 182 17.12 -11.06 -24.43
C SER A 182 16.12 -10.95 -25.55
N SER A 183 15.66 -9.74 -25.83
CA SER A 183 14.98 -9.39 -27.06
C SER A 183 15.98 -9.50 -28.21
N THR A 184 16.46 -10.71 -28.49
CA THR A 184 16.92 -11.09 -29.82
C THR A 184 15.66 -11.22 -30.66
N GLY A 185 15.31 -10.13 -31.34
CA GLY A 185 14.35 -10.19 -32.45
C GLY A 185 14.79 -11.26 -33.46
N PRO A 186 13.85 -11.86 -34.21
CA PRO A 186 14.20 -12.83 -35.23
C PRO A 186 14.92 -12.12 -36.37
N GLU A 187 16.25 -12.27 -36.43
CA GLU A 187 17.07 -11.99 -37.60
C GLU A 187 16.72 -13.02 -38.69
N ALA A 188 15.61 -12.78 -39.37
CA ALA A 188 15.26 -13.46 -40.60
C ALA A 188 15.94 -12.72 -41.77
N GLY A 189 16.95 -13.35 -42.38
CA GLY A 189 17.39 -12.99 -43.73
C GLY A 189 18.89 -12.92 -43.97
N ARG A 190 19.60 -14.06 -43.85
CA ARG A 190 20.83 -14.28 -44.62
C ARG A 190 20.49 -14.95 -45.95
N PRO A 191 20.84 -14.37 -47.11
CA PRO A 191 21.16 -15.13 -48.30
C PRO A 191 22.68 -15.34 -48.41
N GLN A 192 23.07 -16.56 -48.77
CA GLN A 192 24.44 -17.00 -49.01
C GLN A 192 25.12 -16.24 -50.17
N PRO A 193 26.47 -16.16 -50.16
CA PRO A 193 27.22 -15.61 -51.29
C PRO A 193 27.35 -16.68 -52.39
N ARG A 194 26.74 -16.43 -53.56
CA ARG A 194 27.06 -17.18 -54.79
C ARG A 194 27.96 -16.33 -55.68
N GLN A 195 29.13 -16.88 -55.96
CA GLN A 195 30.11 -16.38 -56.91
C GLN A 195 29.52 -16.40 -58.33
N ALA A 196 29.71 -15.31 -59.09
CA ALA A 196 30.00 -15.35 -60.51
C ALA A 196 30.50 -13.98 -61.00
N SER A 197 31.64 -14.03 -61.68
CA SER A 197 32.41 -12.97 -62.31
C SER A 197 31.65 -12.19 -63.40
N ALA A 198 31.91 -10.88 -63.53
CA ALA A 198 32.60 -10.29 -64.70
C ALA A 198 32.35 -8.76 -64.88
N ARG A 199 33.48 -8.03 -64.91
CA ARG A 199 33.86 -6.92 -65.84
C ARG A 199 33.40 -5.45 -65.62
N ALA A 200 34.45 -4.59 -65.54
CA ALA A 200 34.56 -3.16 -65.95
C ALA A 200 33.79 -2.10 -65.13
N GLN A 201 34.27 -0.89 -64.78
CA GLN A 201 35.50 -0.07 -64.91
C GLN A 201 35.45 1.04 -63.80
N PRO A 202 36.54 1.75 -63.47
CA PRO A 202 36.60 2.68 -62.31
C PRO A 202 36.58 4.18 -62.67
N ALA A 203 35.97 5.05 -61.83
CA ALA A 203 36.28 6.48 -61.58
C ALA A 203 35.22 7.17 -60.67
N PRO A 204 35.45 8.36 -60.08
CA PRO A 204 36.50 8.70 -59.13
C PRO A 204 35.94 9.28 -57.79
N ARG A 205 36.83 9.35 -56.79
CA ARG A 205 36.65 10.03 -55.48
C ARG A 205 36.11 11.47 -55.62
N ARG A 206 35.14 11.83 -54.77
CA ARG A 206 34.89 13.22 -54.35
C ARG A 206 34.88 13.32 -52.83
N GLN A 207 35.77 14.18 -52.33
CA GLN A 207 35.91 14.62 -50.96
C GLN A 207 34.88 15.69 -50.59
N ALA A 208 34.64 15.80 -49.28
CA ALA A 208 34.18 16.97 -48.52
C ALA A 208 32.68 17.29 -48.67
N THR A 209 31.96 17.75 -47.65
CA THR A 209 32.44 18.66 -46.60
C THR A 209 31.65 18.52 -45.31
N ASP A 210 32.40 18.41 -44.22
CA ASP A 210 32.02 18.67 -42.84
C ASP A 210 31.40 20.08 -42.70
N TRP A 211 30.08 20.12 -42.52
CA TRP A 211 29.34 21.35 -42.18
C TRP A 211 29.59 21.79 -40.73
N PHE A 212 30.12 20.90 -39.88
CA PHE A 212 30.21 21.13 -38.44
C PHE A 212 31.45 21.95 -38.01
N THR A 213 32.48 22.05 -38.85
CA THR A 213 33.74 22.73 -38.50
C THR A 213 33.73 24.24 -38.75
N LEU A 214 32.70 24.78 -39.43
CA LEU A 214 32.60 26.21 -39.74
C LEU A 214 31.91 27.03 -38.61
N ALA A 215 31.21 26.37 -37.68
CA ALA A 215 30.45 27.04 -36.62
C ALA A 215 31.26 27.36 -35.35
N LEU A 216 32.37 26.65 -35.12
CA LEU A 216 33.15 26.79 -33.88
C LEU A 216 34.26 27.85 -33.94
N ASN A 217 34.76 28.20 -35.14
CA ASN A 217 35.86 29.17 -35.26
C ASN A 217 35.41 30.63 -35.35
N LYS A 218 34.09 30.90 -35.43
CA LYS A 218 33.52 32.26 -35.52
C LYS A 218 33.16 32.87 -34.16
N ALA A 219 33.10 32.07 -33.09
CA ALA A 219 32.79 32.54 -31.74
C ALA A 219 34.04 32.93 -30.91
N ALA A 220 35.24 32.54 -31.35
CA ALA A 220 36.49 32.78 -30.59
C ALA A 220 37.21 34.11 -30.93
N GLN A 221 36.84 34.82 -32.01
CA GLN A 221 37.54 36.04 -32.45
C GLN A 221 36.81 37.36 -32.14
N ALA A 222 35.60 37.33 -31.58
CA ALA A 222 34.84 38.55 -31.28
C ALA A 222 35.14 39.17 -29.89
N LYS A 223 35.98 38.53 -29.05
CA LYS A 223 36.25 38.97 -27.66
C LYS A 223 37.64 39.58 -27.44
N ALA A 224 38.43 39.80 -28.49
CA ALA A 224 39.80 40.35 -28.41
C ALA A 224 39.99 41.76 -29.02
N ARG A 225 38.90 42.50 -29.29
CA ARG A 225 38.94 43.86 -29.84
C ARG A 225 38.13 44.88 -29.03
N ARG A 226 38.08 44.72 -27.70
CA ARG A 226 37.48 45.71 -26.80
C ARG A 226 38.34 45.87 -25.55
N GLY A 227 39.42 46.62 -25.69
CA GLY A 227 40.33 46.92 -24.60
C GLY A 227 41.68 47.40 -25.10
N THR A 228 41.77 48.66 -25.55
CA THR A 228 42.95 49.55 -25.52
C THR A 228 42.71 50.77 -26.43
N ARG A 229 42.34 51.91 -25.83
CA ARG A 229 42.97 53.23 -26.03
C ARG A 229 42.15 54.31 -25.30
N ASP A 230 42.75 54.76 -24.21
CA ASP A 230 42.50 56.03 -23.52
C ASP A 230 43.27 57.16 -24.26
N ASP A 231 43.13 58.38 -23.77
CA ASP A 231 43.80 59.65 -24.11
C ASP A 231 43.09 60.61 -25.09
N GLY A 232 42.36 61.53 -24.46
CA GLY A 232 41.91 62.83 -24.96
C GLY A 232 41.40 63.68 -23.80
#